data_AF-A0A349MVK3-F1
#
_entry.id   AF-A0A349MVK3-F1
#
_cell.length_a   1.000
_cell.length_b   1.000
_cell.length_c   1.000
_cell.angle_alpha   90.00
_cell.angle_beta   90.00
_cell.angle_gamma   90.00
#
_symmetry.space_group_name_H-M   'P 1'
#
loop_
_entity.id
_entity.type
_entity.pdbx_description
1 polymer ?
#
loop_
_entity_poly.entity_id
_entity_poly.type
_entity_poly.pdbx_seq_one_letter_code
_entity_poly.pdbx_strand_id
1 'polypeptide(L)'
;MKLNPHIIQQADHYLSEHDYQTNLYEEKIVKKSSHEPRQQVTYAQGDRVRLNADGRQGLVYKQDKREQTVVVYVDDQFETVAERRVTQLGKAADLYPDGYDMSRLFKNYDDFKFQRDLDRGSMKAQKQLDKQMRQMRDEGKN
;
A
#
# COMPACT_ATOMS: atom_id res chain seq x y z
N MET A 1 -2.57 -41.40 8.73
CA MET A 1 -3.84 -40.66 8.92
C MET A 1 -4.69 -41.42 9.93
N LYS A 2 -5.32 -40.74 10.90
CA LYS A 2 -6.31 -41.36 11.80
C LYS A 2 -7.70 -40.89 11.37
N LEU A 3 -8.53 -41.80 10.91
CA LEU A 3 -9.93 -41.54 10.56
C LEU A 3 -10.79 -41.48 11.81
N ASN A 4 -11.88 -40.72 11.76
CA ASN A 4 -12.83 -40.62 12.87
C ASN A 4 -13.53 -41.99 13.07
N PRO A 5 -13.48 -42.58 14.29
CA PRO A 5 -14.08 -43.89 14.57
C PRO A 5 -15.58 -43.96 14.23
N HIS A 6 -16.29 -42.84 14.37
CA HIS A 6 -17.72 -42.77 14.09
C HIS A 6 -18.06 -42.99 12.61
N ILE A 7 -17.22 -42.47 11.71
CA ILE A 7 -17.35 -42.65 10.26
C ILE A 7 -17.17 -44.14 9.88
N ILE A 8 -16.24 -44.81 10.56
CA ILE A 8 -15.93 -46.23 10.32
C ILE A 8 -17.12 -47.11 10.74
N GLN A 9 -17.68 -46.85 11.92
CA GLN A 9 -18.86 -47.58 12.42
C GLN A 9 -20.09 -47.36 11.53
N GLN A 10 -20.30 -46.12 11.06
CA GLN A 10 -21.38 -45.80 10.14
C GLN A 10 -21.24 -46.53 8.79
N ALA A 11 -20.01 -46.62 8.27
CA ALA A 11 -19.73 -47.33 7.02
C ALA A 11 -19.99 -48.84 7.15
N ASP A 12 -19.59 -49.45 8.27
CA ASP A 12 -19.83 -50.87 8.55
C ASP A 12 -21.34 -51.19 8.61
N HIS A 13 -22.11 -50.35 9.30
CA HIS A 13 -23.58 -50.46 9.36
C HIS A 13 -24.24 -50.37 7.98
N TYR A 14 -23.77 -49.49 7.11
CA TYR A 14 -24.30 -49.37 5.75
C TYR A 14 -23.98 -50.59 4.89
N LEU A 15 -22.81 -51.22 5.08
CA LEU A 15 -22.44 -52.44 4.38
C LEU A 15 -23.24 -53.66 4.85
N SER A 16 -23.58 -53.74 6.15
CA SER A 16 -24.35 -54.86 6.70
C SER A 16 -25.85 -54.72 6.43
N GLU A 17 -26.45 -53.62 6.89
CA GLU A 17 -27.92 -53.46 6.93
C GLU A 17 -28.48 -52.74 5.69
N HIS A 18 -27.62 -52.13 4.86
CA HIS A 18 -28.02 -51.34 3.67
C HIS A 18 -29.02 -50.20 3.99
N ASP A 19 -29.09 -49.79 5.26
CA ASP A 19 -29.95 -48.72 5.75
C ASP A 19 -29.25 -47.36 5.61
N TYR A 20 -29.26 -46.83 4.39
CA TYR A 20 -28.60 -45.57 4.07
C TYR A 20 -29.41 -44.37 4.57
N GLN A 21 -28.75 -43.39 5.19
CA GLN A 21 -29.37 -42.11 5.49
C GLN A 21 -29.69 -41.36 4.19
N THR A 22 -30.98 -41.31 3.85
CA THR A 22 -31.50 -40.60 2.66
C THR A 22 -32.02 -39.20 2.96
N ASN A 23 -31.93 -38.76 4.21
CA ASN A 23 -32.38 -37.44 4.64
C ASN A 23 -31.63 -36.34 3.89
N LEU A 24 -32.36 -35.29 3.50
CA LEU A 24 -31.78 -34.11 2.87
C LEU A 24 -30.82 -33.45 3.85
N TYR A 25 -29.52 -33.43 3.51
CA TYR A 25 -28.52 -32.74 4.30
C TYR A 25 -28.70 -31.23 4.13
N GLU A 26 -29.24 -30.58 5.16
CA GLU A 26 -29.23 -29.13 5.23
C GLU A 26 -27.82 -28.66 5.64
N GLU A 27 -27.04 -28.22 4.66
CA GLU A 27 -25.81 -27.49 4.94
C GLU A 27 -26.15 -26.33 5.87
N LYS A 28 -25.59 -26.34 7.09
CA LYS A 28 -25.58 -25.15 7.92
C LYS A 28 -24.74 -24.12 7.19
N ILE A 29 -25.38 -23.28 6.38
CA ILE A 29 -24.76 -22.11 5.77
C ILE A 29 -24.25 -21.27 6.94
N VAL A 30 -22.95 -21.40 7.21
CA VAL A 30 -22.26 -20.50 8.12
C VAL A 30 -22.43 -19.14 7.48
N LYS A 31 -23.35 -18.34 8.02
CA LYS A 31 -23.52 -16.94 7.60
C LYS A 31 -22.15 -16.31 7.74
N LYS A 32 -21.47 -16.07 6.62
CA LYS A 32 -20.24 -15.26 6.62
C LYS A 32 -20.63 -13.99 7.35
N SER A 33 -19.98 -13.74 8.49
CA SER A 33 -20.21 -12.56 9.31
C SER A 33 -20.32 -11.35 8.39
N SER A 34 -21.41 -10.59 8.54
CA SER A 34 -21.61 -9.32 7.86
C SER A 34 -20.29 -8.56 7.87
N HIS A 35 -19.72 -8.32 6.69
CA HIS A 35 -18.51 -7.53 6.60
C HIS A 35 -18.82 -6.15 7.18
N GLU A 36 -18.25 -5.86 8.35
CA GLU A 36 -18.24 -4.51 8.91
C GLU A 36 -17.87 -3.53 7.80
N PRO A 37 -18.62 -2.42 7.63
CA PRO A 37 -18.28 -1.43 6.64
C PRO A 37 -16.86 -0.95 6.92
N ARG A 38 -15.94 -1.21 5.99
CA ARG A 38 -14.53 -0.82 6.13
C ARG A 38 -14.49 0.69 6.37
N GLN A 39 -14.00 1.09 7.54
CA GLN A 39 -13.76 2.50 7.83
C GLN A 39 -12.84 3.07 6.76
N GLN A 40 -13.24 4.19 6.16
CA GLN A 40 -12.42 4.90 5.18
C GLN A 40 -11.22 5.50 5.92
N VAL A 41 -10.05 4.88 5.73
CA VAL A 41 -8.79 5.40 6.29
C VAL A 41 -8.37 6.59 5.45
N THR A 42 -8.18 7.74 6.11
CA THR A 42 -7.57 8.91 5.48
C THR A 42 -6.07 8.86 5.75
N TYR A 43 -5.29 8.99 4.70
CA TYR A 43 -3.83 8.99 4.76
C TYR A 43 -3.31 10.42 4.66
N ALA A 44 -2.30 10.74 5.46
CA ALA A 44 -1.56 11.99 5.38
C ALA A 44 -0.21 11.79 4.67
N GLN A 45 0.34 12.86 4.13
CA GLN A 45 1.68 12.84 3.57
C GLN A 45 2.71 12.50 4.66
N GLY A 46 3.58 11.53 4.38
CA GLY A 46 4.56 11.02 5.34
C GLY A 46 4.08 9.84 6.19
N ASP A 47 2.82 9.41 6.08
CA ASP A 47 2.34 8.21 6.77
C ASP A 47 3.14 6.98 6.35
N ARG A 48 3.53 6.15 7.31
CA ARG A 48 4.20 4.88 7.04
C ARG A 48 3.16 3.82 6.72
N VAL A 49 3.33 3.15 5.58
CA VAL A 49 2.39 2.14 5.09
C VAL A 49 3.11 0.89 4.61
N ARG A 50 2.39 -0.22 4.60
CA ARG A 50 2.80 -1.48 4.00
C ARG A 50 1.94 -1.77 2.77
N LEU A 51 2.57 -2.14 1.67
CA LEU A 51 1.91 -2.70 0.51
C LEU A 51 1.57 -4.16 0.78
N ASN A 52 0.30 -4.51 0.66
CA ASN A 52 -0.16 -5.88 0.92
C ASN A 52 0.16 -6.87 -0.21
N ALA A 53 0.60 -6.36 -1.38
CA ALA A 53 0.94 -7.21 -2.52
C ALA A 53 2.28 -7.93 -2.35
N ASP A 54 3.29 -7.22 -1.85
CA ASP A 54 4.68 -7.67 -1.76
C ASP A 54 5.25 -7.57 -0.33
N GLY A 55 4.54 -6.89 0.57
CA GLY A 55 4.98 -6.65 1.95
C GLY A 55 5.97 -5.50 2.10
N ARG A 56 6.31 -4.79 1.01
CA ARG A 56 7.23 -3.64 1.07
C ARG A 56 6.62 -2.51 1.90
N GLN A 57 7.51 -1.73 2.53
CA GLN A 57 7.12 -0.58 3.32
C GLN A 57 7.51 0.70 2.59
N GLY A 58 6.67 1.71 2.72
CA GLY A 58 6.90 3.00 2.09
C GLY A 58 6.21 4.13 2.83
N LEU A 59 6.31 5.32 2.24
CA LEU A 59 5.72 6.53 2.76
C LEU A 59 4.62 7.03 1.84
N VAL A 60 3.48 7.44 2.40
CA VAL A 60 2.41 8.03 1.59
C VAL A 60 2.85 9.41 1.09
N TYR A 61 2.79 9.62 -0.22
CA TYR A 61 3.01 10.92 -0.82
C TYR A 61 1.69 11.71 -0.93
N LYS A 62 0.65 11.10 -1.51
CA LYS A 62 -0.69 11.68 -1.63
C LYS A 62 -1.77 10.61 -1.73
N GLN A 63 -2.99 10.97 -1.33
CA GLN A 63 -4.19 10.14 -1.50
C GLN A 63 -5.15 10.81 -2.47
N ASP A 64 -5.68 10.05 -3.44
CA ASP A 64 -6.80 10.46 -4.28
C ASP A 64 -8.08 9.76 -3.84
N LYS A 65 -8.97 10.54 -3.18
CA LYS A 65 -10.24 10.03 -2.67
C LYS A 65 -11.26 9.69 -3.78
N ARG A 66 -11.12 10.27 -4.97
CA ARG A 66 -12.05 10.00 -6.09
C ARG A 66 -11.72 8.67 -6.74
N GLU A 67 -10.44 8.42 -6.95
CA GLU A 67 -9.95 7.18 -7.56
C GLU A 67 -9.75 6.04 -6.55
N GLN A 68 -9.83 6.34 -5.24
CA GLN A 68 -9.53 5.41 -4.15
C GLN A 68 -8.11 4.84 -4.28
N THR A 69 -7.17 5.70 -4.66
CA THR A 69 -5.76 5.36 -4.85
C THR A 69 -4.88 6.18 -3.92
N VAL A 70 -3.73 5.60 -3.57
CA VAL A 70 -2.68 6.24 -2.79
C VAL A 70 -1.40 6.12 -3.56
N VAL A 71 -0.68 7.23 -3.68
CA VAL A 71 0.69 7.25 -4.20
C VAL A 71 1.62 7.03 -3.04
N VAL A 72 2.40 5.95 -3.09
CA VAL A 72 3.36 5.55 -2.07
C VAL A 72 4.76 5.67 -2.65
N TYR A 73 5.68 6.18 -1.85
CA TYR A 73 7.11 6.23 -2.14
C TYR A 73 7.81 5.03 -1.53
N VAL A 74 8.37 4.18 -2.38
CA VAL A 74 9.01 2.89 -2.04
C VAL A 74 10.21 2.74 -2.98
N ASP A 75 11.36 2.31 -2.45
CA ASP A 75 12.57 2.04 -3.24
C ASP A 75 12.95 3.19 -4.23
N ASP A 76 12.91 4.42 -3.73
CA ASP A 76 13.17 5.65 -4.50
C ASP A 76 12.21 5.94 -5.68
N GLN A 77 11.07 5.26 -5.72
CA GLN A 77 10.06 5.40 -6.78
C GLN A 77 8.66 5.69 -6.22
N PHE A 78 7.83 6.34 -7.05
CA PHE A 78 6.43 6.58 -6.74
C PHE A 78 5.56 5.52 -7.40
N GLU A 79 4.83 4.77 -6.59
CA GLU A 79 3.89 3.75 -7.04
C GLU A 79 2.45 4.15 -6.67
N THR A 80 1.55 4.15 -7.65
CA THR A 80 0.11 4.37 -7.42
C THR A 80 -0.57 3.05 -7.15
N VAL A 81 -1.15 2.90 -5.97
CA VAL A 81 -1.79 1.65 -5.52
C VAL A 81 -3.20 1.91 -5.00
N ALA A 82 -4.09 0.92 -5.16
CA ALA A 82 -5.44 1.03 -4.61
C ALA A 82 -5.40 1.04 -3.07
N GLU A 83 -6.19 1.92 -2.44
CA GLU A 83 -6.26 2.07 -0.98
C GLU A 83 -6.48 0.74 -0.23
N ARG A 84 -7.29 -0.15 -0.82
CA ARG A 84 -7.63 -1.46 -0.27
C ARG A 84 -6.43 -2.42 -0.17
N ARG A 85 -5.34 -2.14 -0.90
CA ARG A 85 -4.10 -2.93 -0.93
C ARG A 85 -3.01 -2.34 -0.03
N VAL A 86 -3.34 -1.31 0.75
CA VAL A 86 -2.41 -0.63 1.65
C VAL A 86 -2.86 -0.83 3.09
N THR A 87 -1.91 -1.05 3.99
CA THR A 87 -2.15 -1.08 5.43
C THR A 87 -1.31 -0.02 6.11
N GLN A 88 -1.96 0.85 6.89
CA GLN A 88 -1.28 1.87 7.68
C GLN A 88 -0.47 1.22 8.80
N LEU A 89 0.81 1.59 8.92
CA LEU A 89 1.71 1.14 9.98
C LEU A 89 1.94 2.24 11.04
N GLY A 90 1.93 3.51 10.64
CA GLY A 90 2.11 4.64 11.54
C GLY A 90 1.71 5.96 10.90
N LYS A 91 1.22 6.90 11.71
CA LYS A 91 0.82 8.23 11.24
C LYS A 91 2.02 9.17 11.21
N ALA A 92 2.03 10.08 10.24
CA ALA A 92 3.06 11.12 10.12
C ALA A 92 3.20 11.95 11.42
N ALA A 93 2.08 12.26 12.08
CA ALA A 93 2.05 13.02 13.33
C ALA A 93 2.80 12.34 14.48
N ASP A 94 2.87 11.00 14.49
CA ASP A 94 3.59 10.26 15.53
C ASP A 94 5.07 10.03 15.15
N LEU A 95 5.39 10.12 13.86
CA LEU A 95 6.71 9.81 13.31
C LEU A 95 7.63 11.02 13.22
N TYR A 96 7.08 12.22 13.10
CA TYR A 96 7.85 13.43 12.86
C TYR A 96 7.44 14.55 13.81
N PRO A 97 8.38 15.42 14.22
CA PRO A 97 8.06 16.57 15.06
C PRO A 97 7.11 17.57 14.38
N ASP A 98 6.42 18.35 15.20
CA ASP A 98 5.60 19.46 14.72
C ASP A 98 6.43 20.46 13.89
N GLY A 99 5.87 20.87 12.75
CA GLY A 99 6.52 21.80 11.82
C GLY A 99 7.60 21.16 10.92
N TYR A 100 7.77 19.84 10.94
CA TYR A 100 8.66 19.16 10.01
C TYR A 100 8.15 19.22 8.57
N ASP A 101 9.05 19.53 7.63
CA ASP A 101 8.76 19.61 6.21
C ASP A 101 8.77 18.21 5.56
N MET A 102 7.58 17.63 5.44
CA MET A 102 7.37 16.28 4.86
C MET A 102 7.84 16.18 3.41
N SER A 103 7.92 17.29 2.67
CA SER A 103 8.36 17.25 1.26
C SER A 103 9.80 16.76 1.12
N ARG A 104 10.61 16.88 2.18
CA ARG A 104 11.99 16.39 2.24
C ARG A 104 12.11 14.88 2.24
N LEU A 105 11.06 14.16 2.66
CA LEU A 105 11.04 12.69 2.69
C LEU A 105 11.08 12.08 1.28
N PHE A 106 10.78 12.88 0.26
CA PHE A 106 10.57 12.41 -1.12
C PHE A 106 11.57 13.03 -2.12
N LYS A 107 12.61 13.70 -1.63
CA LYS A 107 13.61 14.38 -2.45
C LYS A 107 15.01 13.94 -2.06
N ASN A 108 15.88 13.84 -3.06
CA ASN A 108 17.28 13.60 -2.81
C ASN A 108 17.94 14.81 -2.13
N TYR A 109 18.97 14.53 -1.34
CA TYR A 109 19.73 15.58 -0.66
C TYR A 109 20.33 16.59 -1.64
N ASP A 110 20.80 16.13 -2.80
CA ASP A 110 21.43 16.98 -3.80
C ASP A 110 20.43 17.97 -4.41
N ASP A 111 19.21 17.53 -4.70
CA ASP A 111 18.14 18.40 -5.20
C ASP A 111 17.75 19.46 -4.17
N PHE A 112 17.65 19.06 -2.89
CA PHE A 112 17.39 19.99 -1.80
C PHE A 112 18.51 21.03 -1.64
N LYS A 113 19.77 20.58 -1.70
CA LYS A 113 20.93 21.45 -1.58
C LYS A 113 20.99 22.42 -2.76
N PHE A 114 20.76 21.93 -3.98
CA PHE A 114 20.72 22.76 -5.18
C PHE A 114 19.64 23.83 -5.09
N GLN A 115 18.42 23.45 -4.71
CA GLN A 115 17.32 24.41 -4.52
C GLN A 115 17.66 25.46 -3.47
N ARG A 116 18.20 25.04 -2.32
CA ARG A 116 18.61 25.96 -1.26
C ARG A 116 19.74 26.89 -1.67
N ASP A 117 20.69 26.42 -2.49
CA ASP A 117 21.76 27.24 -3.04
C ASP A 117 21.21 28.24 -4.07
N LEU A 118 20.20 27.88 -4.86
CA LEU A 118 19.46 28.82 -5.72
C LEU A 118 18.75 29.89 -4.90
N ASP A 119 18.01 29.51 -3.85
CA ASP A 119 17.28 30.44 -2.97
C ASP A 119 18.22 31.43 -2.28
N ARG A 120 19.45 31.01 -1.99
CA ARG A 120 20.52 31.85 -1.44
C ARG A 120 21.20 32.75 -2.47
N GLY A 121 20.91 32.58 -3.76
CA GLY A 121 21.56 33.33 -4.84
C GLY A 121 22.97 32.83 -5.19
N SER A 122 23.26 31.54 -4.99
CA SER A 122 24.55 30.96 -5.39
C SER A 122 24.77 31.08 -6.89
N MET A 123 25.79 31.84 -7.28
CA MET A 123 26.18 32.00 -8.69
C MET A 123 26.48 30.66 -9.38
N LYS A 124 26.97 29.67 -8.63
CA LYS A 124 27.23 28.32 -9.17
C LYS A 124 25.94 27.61 -9.54
N ALA A 125 24.94 27.65 -8.65
CA ALA A 125 23.65 27.02 -8.88
C ALA A 125 22.90 27.69 -10.05
N GLN A 126 22.95 29.03 -10.12
CA GLN A 126 22.38 29.80 -11.24
C GLN A 126 23.04 29.45 -12.57
N LYS A 127 24.38 29.39 -12.62
CA LYS A 127 25.11 28.98 -13.84
C LYS A 127 24.75 27.56 -14.27
N GLN A 128 24.54 26.64 -13.32
CA GLN A 128 24.13 25.28 -13.62
C GLN A 128 22.70 25.23 -14.19
N LEU A 129 21.76 26.01 -13.63
CA LEU A 129 20.40 26.17 -14.15
C LEU A 129 20.43 26.73 -15.58
N ASP A 130 21.19 27.80 -15.83
CA ASP A 130 21.33 28.40 -17.16
C ASP A 130 21.89 27.42 -18.18
N LYS A 131 22.85 26.58 -17.77
CA LYS A 131 23.43 25.54 -18.63
C LYS A 131 22.37 24.49 -19.00
N GLN A 132 21.59 24.01 -18.03
CA GLN A 132 20.52 23.03 -18.27
C GLN A 132 19.44 23.61 -19.21
N MET A 133 19.05 24.87 -19.01
CA MET A 133 18.09 25.57 -19.87
C MET A 133 18.56 25.70 -21.32
N ARG A 134 19.86 25.93 -21.55
CA ARG A 134 20.44 25.96 -22.90
C ARG A 134 20.39 24.58 -23.56
N GLN A 135 20.80 23.54 -22.84
CA GLN A 135 20.78 22.15 -23.34
C GLN A 135 19.37 21.71 -23.77
N MET A 136 18.35 21.96 -22.94
CA MET A 136 16.96 21.63 -23.28
C MET A 136 16.45 22.34 -24.54
N ARG A 137 16.89 23.60 -24.78
CA ARG A 137 16.52 24.37 -25.97
C ARG A 137 17.17 23.84 -27.25
N ASP A 138 18.37 23.29 -27.14
CA ASP A 138 19.10 22.76 -28.27
C ASP A 138 18.60 21.34 -28.63
N GLU A 139 18.22 20.53 -27.64
CA GLU A 139 17.62 19.20 -27.84
C GLU A 139 16.23 19.27 -28.49
N GLY A 140 15.39 20.25 -28.14
CA GLY A 140 14.08 20.42 -28.76
C GLY A 140 14.08 21.00 -30.19
N LYS A 141 15.27 21.29 -30.75
CA LYS A 141 15.45 21.77 -32.12
C LYS A 141 15.93 20.68 -33.09
N ASN A 142 16.31 19.51 -32.58
CA ASN A 142 16.55 18.30 -33.38
C ASN A 142 15.28 17.47 -33.51
#